data_AF-A0AAU3L9X2-F1
#
_entry.id   AF-A0AAU3L9X2-F1
#
_cell.length_a   1.000
_cell.length_b   1.000
_cell.length_c   1.000
_cell.angle_alpha   90.00
_cell.angle_beta   90.00
_cell.angle_gamma   90.00
#
_symmetry.space_group_name_H-M   'P 1'
#
loop_
_entity.id
_entity.type
_entity.pdbx_description
1 polymer ?
#
loop_
_entity_poly.entity_id
_entity_poly.type
_entity_poly.pdbx_seq_one_letter_code
_entity_poly.pdbx_strand_id
1 'polypeptide(L)' 'MLRRRPQLLWLLTPFVLFLGALPFVNRVHPVFLGLPFLVVWLVGATVVTPFAVWLTHRADRRGARR' A
#
# COMPACT_ATOMS: atom_id res chain seq x y z
N MET A 1 11.51 -14.12 11.61
CA MET A 1 10.15 -14.53 11.17
C MET A 1 9.86 -14.18 9.70
N LEU A 2 10.12 -12.95 9.22
CA LEU A 2 9.87 -12.56 7.81
C LEU A 2 10.56 -13.45 6.75
N ARG A 3 11.79 -13.91 6.99
CA ARG A 3 12.56 -14.74 6.04
C ARG A 3 11.89 -16.08 5.66
N ARG A 4 10.96 -16.57 6.49
CA ARG A 4 10.20 -17.82 6.23
C ARG A 4 8.80 -17.57 5.64
N ARG A 5 8.32 -16.32 5.61
CA ARG A 5 6.99 -15.94 5.09
C ARG A 5 7.09 -14.63 4.30
N PRO A 6 7.64 -14.66 3.08
CA PRO A 6 7.84 -13.46 2.27
C PRO A 6 6.52 -12.74 1.96
N GLN A 7 5.37 -13.45 1.98
CA GLN A 7 4.08 -12.81 1.82
C GLN A 7 3.75 -11.75 2.88
N LEU A 8 4.38 -11.78 4.06
CA LEU A 8 4.18 -10.75 5.08
C LEU A 8 4.75 -9.38 4.66
N LEU A 9 5.64 -9.33 3.65
CA LEU A 9 6.16 -8.08 3.12
C LEU A 9 5.07 -7.19 2.50
N TRP A 10 3.98 -7.78 1.99
CA TRP A 10 2.81 -7.03 1.51
C TRP A 10 2.13 -6.22 2.64
N LEU A 11 2.32 -6.59 3.90
CA LEU A 11 1.79 -5.81 5.02
C LEU A 11 2.59 -4.52 5.28
N LEU A 12 3.77 -4.37 4.67
CA LEU A 12 4.52 -3.11 4.70
C LEU A 12 3.98 -2.08 3.70
N THR A 13 3.13 -2.49 2.75
CA THR A 13 2.57 -1.62 1.73
C THR A 13 1.93 -0.34 2.27
N PRO A 14 1.02 -0.35 3.27
CA PRO A 14 0.46 0.89 3.81
C PRO A 14 1.55 1.82 4.37
N PHE A 15 2.54 1.29 5.08
CA PHE A 15 3.63 2.10 5.65
C PHE A 15 4.45 2.81 4.58
N VAL A 16 4.82 2.09 3.52
CA VAL A 16 5.57 2.67 2.40
C VAL A 16 4.74 3.73 1.67
N LEU A 17 3.44 3.48 1.48
CA LEU A 17 2.54 4.45 0.84
C LEU A 17 2.39 5.72 1.68
N PHE A 18 2.24 5.62 3.00
CA PHE A 18 2.12 6.79 3.87
C PHE A 18 3.44 7.54 4.05
N LEU A 19 4.58 6.84 4.08
CA LEU A 19 5.89 7.50 4.02
C LEU A 19 6.09 8.25 2.71
N GLY A 20 5.64 7.66 1.59
CA GLY A 20 5.63 8.32 0.29
C GLY A 20 4.70 9.54 0.21
N ALA A 21 3.73 9.67 1.11
CA ALA A 21 2.85 10.84 1.18
C ALA A 21 3.52 12.07 1.82
N LEU A 22 4.55 11.86 2.68
CA LEU A 22 5.20 12.94 3.45
C LEU A 22 5.67 14.13 2.61
N PRO A 23 6.25 13.96 1.41
CA PRO A 23 6.66 15.11 0.58
C PRO A 23 5.50 16.01 0.13
N PHE A 24 4.24 15.54 0.24
CA PHE A 24 3.06 16.19 -0.33
C PHE A 24 2.10 16.77 0.72
N VAL A 25 2.29 16.51 2.02
CA VAL A 25 1.32 16.86 3.09
C VAL A 25 1.08 18.37 3.28
N ASN A 26 1.91 19.22 2.68
CA ASN A 26 1.81 20.68 2.79
C ASN A 26 1.92 21.37 1.43
N ARG A 27 1.59 20.65 0.35
CA ARG A 27 1.71 21.15 -1.02
C ARG A 27 0.48 20.75 -1.82
N VAL A 28 -0.11 21.73 -2.50
CA VAL A 28 -1.24 21.49 -3.41
C VAL A 28 -0.75 20.97 -4.77
N HIS A 29 0.47 21.34 -5.15
CA HIS A 29 1.15 20.82 -6.34
C HIS A 29 2.02 19.61 -6.00
N PRO A 30 2.09 18.60 -6.88
CA PRO A 30 1.46 18.58 -8.20
C PRO A 30 -0.05 18.35 -8.16
N VAL A 31 -0.73 18.75 -9.23
CA VAL A 31 -2.18 18.54 -9.42
C VAL A 31 -2.35 17.46 -10.49
N PHE A 32 -3.21 16.48 -10.22
CA PHE A 32 -3.53 15.39 -11.14
C PHE A 32 -5.04 15.39 -11.41
N LEU A 33 -5.45 15.54 -12.66
CA LEU A 33 -6.85 15.64 -13.08
C LEU A 33 -7.66 16.71 -12.30
N GLY A 34 -7.02 17.83 -11.96
CA GLY A 34 -7.63 18.92 -11.19
C GLY A 34 -7.68 18.70 -9.67
N LEU A 35 -7.20 17.56 -9.17
CA LEU A 35 -7.12 17.24 -7.74
C LEU A 35 -5.69 17.38 -7.21
N PRO A 36 -5.48 17.84 -5.96
CA PRO A 36 -4.16 17.78 -5.34
C PRO A 36 -3.64 16.34 -5.34
N PHE A 37 -2.39 16.14 -5.73
CA PHE A 37 -1.80 14.81 -5.85
C PHE A 37 -1.91 13.99 -4.56
N LEU A 38 -1.80 14.63 -3.40
CA LEU A 38 -1.99 14.00 -2.10
C LEU A 38 -3.36 13.32 -1.99
N VAL A 39 -4.43 13.93 -2.51
CA VAL A 39 -5.78 13.35 -2.46
C VAL A 39 -5.84 12.08 -3.30
N VAL A 40 -5.35 12.14 -4.55
CA VAL A 40 -5.28 10.99 -5.45
C VAL A 40 -4.44 9.87 -4.84
N TRP A 41 -3.31 10.22 -4.24
CA TRP A 41 -2.42 9.30 -3.54
C TRP A 41 -3.11 8.60 -2.36
N LEU A 42 -3.83 9.34 -1.51
CA LEU A 42 -4.52 8.79 -0.34
C LEU A 42 -5.67 7.86 -0.74
N VAL A 43 -6.43 8.21 -1.78
CA VAL A 43 -7.48 7.33 -2.33
C VAL A 43 -6.84 6.07 -2.90
N GLY A 44 -5.78 6.20 -3.69
CA GLY A 44 -5.00 5.07 -4.20
C GLY A 44 -4.49 4.18 -3.08
N ALA A 45 -3.91 4.76 -2.03
CA ALA A 45 -3.41 4.01 -0.88
C ALA A 45 -4.53 3.27 -0.14
N THR A 46 -5.71 3.89 -0.03
CA THR A 46 -6.90 3.26 0.57
C THR A 46 -7.34 2.03 -0.21
N VAL A 47 -7.29 2.06 -1.54
CA VAL A 47 -7.66 0.91 -2.39
C VAL A 47 -6.56 -0.16 -2.40
N VAL A 48 -5.28 0.25 -2.45
CA VAL A 48 -4.14 -0.67 -2.51
C VAL A 48 -3.95 -1.44 -1.21
N THR A 49 -4.26 -0.84 -0.05
CA THR A 49 -4.07 -1.47 1.26
C THR A 49 -4.86 -2.78 1.43
N PRO A 50 -6.20 -2.85 1.24
CA PRO A 50 -6.93 -4.10 1.33
C PRO A 50 -6.51 -5.10 0.25
N PHE A 51 -6.05 -4.64 -0.92
CA PHE A 51 -5.51 -5.51 -1.96
C PHE A 51 -4.21 -6.20 -1.50
N ALA A 52 -3.31 -5.48 -0.84
CA ALA A 52 -2.09 -6.05 -0.28
C ALA A 52 -2.38 -7.08 0.83
N VAL A 53 -3.38 -6.80 1.69
CA VAL A 53 -3.86 -7.76 2.70
C VAL A 53 -4.44 -9.01 2.04
N TRP A 54 -5.24 -8.84 0.99
CA TRP A 54 -5.82 -9.95 0.23
C TRP A 54 -4.75 -10.83 -0.42
N LEU A 55 -3.71 -10.23 -1.01
CA LEU A 55 -2.56 -10.95 -1.57
C LEU A 55 -1.81 -11.74 -0.50
N THR A 56 -1.58 -11.14 0.66
CA THR A 56 -0.96 -11.81 1.83
C THR A 56 -1.76 -13.06 2.20
N HIS A 57 -3.07 -12.90 2.37
CA HIS A 57 -3.97 -13.97 2.76
C HIS A 57 -4.06 -15.09 1.69
N ARG A 58 -4.11 -14.73 0.40
CA ARG A 58 -4.10 -15.70 -0.70
C ARG A 58 -2.80 -16.49 -0.76
N ALA A 59 -1.67 -15.85 -0.53
CA ALA A 59 -0.36 -16.50 -0.52
C ALA A 59 -0.20 -17.45 0.69
N ASP A 60 -0.66 -17.04 1.87
CA ASP A 60 -0.64 -17.88 3.07
C ASP A 60 -1.50 -19.15 2.88
N ARG A 61 -2.69 -19.02 2.28
CA ARG A 61 -3.54 -20.18 1.94
C ARG A 61 -2.92 -21.12 0.90
N ARG A 62 -2.09 -20.61 -0.03
CA ARG A 62 -1.39 -21.46 -1.01
C ARG A 62 -0.23 -22.22 -0.38
N GLY A 63 0.49 -21.58 0.55
CA GLY A 63 1.55 -22.22 1.33
C GLY A 63 1.04 -23.30 2.28
N ALA A 64 -0.14 -23.12 2.87
CA ALA A 64 -0.76 -24.10 3.77
C ALA A 64 -1.40 -25.31 3.05
N ARG A 65 -1.53 -25.27 1.72
CA ARG A 65 -2.08 -26.37 0.89
C ARG A 65 -0.99 -27.26 0.26
N ARG A 66 0.28 -26.95 0.47
CA ARG A 66 1.43 -27.77 0.08
C ARG A 66 2.03 -28.38 1.34
#